data_AF-A0A352UM80-F1
#
_entry.id   AF-A0A352UM80-F1
#
_cell.length_a   1.000
_cell.length_b   1.000
_cell.length_c   1.000
_cell.angle_alpha   90.00
_cell.angle_beta   90.00
_cell.angle_gamma   90.00
#
_symmetry.space_group_name_H-M   'P 1'
#
loop_
_entity.id
_entity.type
_entity.pdbx_description
1 polymer ?
#
loop_
_entity_poly.entity_id
_entity_poly.type
_entity_poly.pdbx_seq_one_letter_code
_entity_poly.pdbx_strand_id
1 'polypeptide(L)' 'MTIFPAIDILRGRAVRLTRGDYGSEKTYGRDAAAVASAFL' A
#
# COMPACT_ATOMS: atom_id res chain seq x y z
N MET A 1 4.01 -20.83 11.03
CA MET A 1 4.48 -19.43 10.90
C MET A 1 3.35 -18.63 10.29
N THR A 2 2.95 -17.52 10.90
CA THR A 2 1.87 -16.65 10.40
C THR A 2 2.49 -15.45 9.68
N ILE A 3 2.02 -15.16 8.46
CA ILE A 3 2.48 -14.02 7.66
C ILE A 3 1.36 -12.98 7.63
N PHE A 4 1.71 -11.72 7.86
CA PHE A 4 0.77 -10.59 7.80
C PHE A 4 1.09 -9.75 6.58
N PRO A 5 0.26 -9.79 5.52
CA PRO A 5 0.38 -8.87 4.38
C PRO A 5 0.25 -7.41 4.85
N ALA A 6 1.00 -6.52 4.21
CA ALA A 6 0.99 -5.09 4.54
C ALA A 6 0.92 -4.24 3.28
N ILE A 7 0.16 -3.15 3.36
CA ILE A 7 0.08 -2.10 2.36
C ILE A 7 0.22 -0.75 3.04
N ASP A 8 0.79 0.23 2.34
CA ASP A 8 0.83 1.61 2.83
C ASP A 8 -0.25 2.43 2.12
N ILE A 9 -0.88 3.36 2.84
CA ILE A 9 -1.98 4.17 2.32
C ILE A 9 -1.56 5.64 2.27
N LEU A 10 -1.66 6.25 1.09
CA LEU A 10 -1.45 7.69 0.91
C LEU A 10 -2.53 8.26 -0.01
N ARG A 11 -3.34 9.20 0.54
CA ARG A 11 -4.47 9.83 -0.17
C ARG A 11 -5.45 8.80 -0.76
N GLY A 12 -5.78 7.76 0.01
CA GLY A 12 -6.70 6.68 -0.38
C GLY A 12 -6.12 5.62 -1.34
N ARG A 13 -4.90 5.83 -1.84
CA ARG A 13 -4.21 4.91 -2.76
C ARG A 13 -3.31 3.95 -1.99
N ALA A 14 -3.16 2.73 -2.51
CA ALA A 14 -2.13 1.81 -2.06
C ALA A 14 -0.78 2.17 -2.69
N VAL A 15 0.22 2.47 -1.87
CA VAL A 15 1.53 2.96 -2.31
C VAL A 15 2.68 2.26 -1.58
N ARG A 16 3.91 2.56 -2.01
CA ARG A 16 5.14 2.38 -1.22
C ARG A 16 6.00 3.62 -1.38
N LEU A 17 6.52 4.14 -0.27
CA LEU A 17 7.53 5.21 -0.28
C LEU A 17 8.94 4.61 -0.24
N THR A 18 9.84 5.13 -1.06
CA THR A 18 11.24 4.70 -1.03
C THR A 18 11.90 5.24 0.24
N ARG A 19 12.20 4.36 1.21
CA ARG A 19 12.76 4.74 2.52
C ARG A 19 11.95 5.81 3.26
N GLY A 20 10.63 5.83 3.06
CA GLY A 20 9.74 6.81 3.70
C GLY A 20 9.74 8.20 3.06
N ASP A 21 10.42 8.38 1.92
CA ASP A 21 10.42 9.65 1.19
C ASP A 21 9.10 9.86 0.42
N TYR A 22 8.32 10.85 0.84
CA TYR A 22 7.08 11.25 0.18
C TYR A 22 7.27 11.79 -1.24
N GLY A 23 8.47 12.29 -1.59
CA GLY A 23 8.81 12.69 -2.95
C GLY A 23 9.09 11.51 -3.89
N SER A 24 9.26 10.30 -3.33
CA SER A 24 9.57 9.06 -4.06
C SER A 24 8.52 7.99 -3.78
N GLU A 25 7.33 8.17 -4.37
CA GLU A 25 6.22 7.23 -4.26
C GLU A 25 6.13 6.27 -5.46
N LYS A 26 5.73 5.02 -5.20
CA LYS A 26 5.20 4.11 -6.21
C LYS A 26 3.75 3.75 -5.87
N THR A 27 2.84 4.02 -6.81
CA THR A 27 1.42 3.65 -6.67
C THR A 27 1.17 2.24 -7.19
N TYR A 28 0.46 1.42 -6.41
CA TYR A 28 0.09 0.05 -6.77
C TYR A 28 -1.42 -0.12 -7.01
N GLY A 29 -2.24 0.75 -6.41
CA GLY A 29 -3.70 0.73 -6.60
C GLY A 29 -4.32 2.07 -6.22
N ARG A 30 -5.43 2.43 -6.87
CA ARG A 30 -6.13 3.70 -6.60
C ARG A 30 -7.08 3.63 -5.40
N ASP A 31 -7.54 2.44 -5.08
CA ASP A 31 -8.39 2.15 -3.93
C ASP A 31 -7.66 1.17 -3.00
N ALA A 32 -7.24 1.68 -1.84
CA ALA A 32 -6.54 0.86 -0.86
C ALA A 32 -7.42 -0.24 -0.25
N ALA A 33 -8.74 -0.03 -0.15
CA ALA A 33 -9.64 -1.03 0.38
C ALA A 33 -9.73 -2.24 -0.56
N ALA A 34 -9.89 -2.00 -1.86
CA ALA A 34 -9.89 -3.05 -2.87
C ALA A 34 -8.59 -3.87 -2.86
N VAL A 35 -7.43 -3.22 -2.66
CA VAL A 35 -6.14 -3.93 -2.54
C VAL A 35 -6.07 -4.76 -1.26
N ALA A 36 -6.51 -4.22 -0.13
CA ALA A 36 -6.53 -4.97 1.15
C ALA A 36 -7.44 -6.21 1.05
N SER A 37 -8.60 -6.08 0.41
CA SER A 37 -9.54 -7.19 0.21
C SER A 37 -8.98 -8.33 -0.65
N ALA A 38 -7.95 -8.10 -1.46
CA ALA A 38 -7.32 -9.15 -2.27
C ALA A 38 -6.43 -10.11 -1.46
N PHE A 39 -6.17 -9.79 -0.17
CA PHE A 39 -5.37 -10.62 0.75
C PHE A 39 -6.23 -11.34 1.81
N LEU A 40 -7.56 -11.22 1.74
CA LEU A 40 -8.50 -11.94 2.60
C LEU A 40 -8.66 -13.39 2.18
#